data_AF-A0A7C7QQS7-F1
#
_entry.id   AF-A0A7C7QQS7-F1
#
_cell.length_a   1.000
_cell.length_b   1.000
_cell.length_c   1.000
_cell.angle_alpha   90.00
_cell.angle_beta   90.00
_cell.angle_gamma   90.00
#
_symmetry.space_group_name_H-M   'P 1'
#
loop_
_entity.id
_entity.type
_entity.pdbx_description
1 polymer ?
#
loop_
_entity_poly.entity_id
_entity_poly.type
_entity_poly.pdbx_seq_one_letter_code
_entity_poly.pdbx_strand_id
1 'polypeptide(L)'
;MKTRRPGNFSRNRQVALVRILEEMNEQGQFKTSVLVSADGLPLASVNPRFEAETTAAMVALVKNVAHRARTYIGLQQVDEVSIVDSDKMRLVCRPFTVGDEELVLTVVALPYRTYRRLTNRAIREIKRIWF
;
A
#
# COMPACT_ATOMS: atom_id res chain seq x y z
N MET A 1 27.35 -5.70 15.35
CA MET A 1 26.19 -5.16 14.60
C MET A 1 25.98 -6.02 13.37
N LYS A 2 25.05 -6.99 13.40
CA LYS A 2 24.76 -7.85 12.23
C LYS A 2 23.72 -7.14 11.36
N THR A 3 24.14 -6.72 10.17
CA THR A 3 23.26 -6.35 9.06
C THR A 3 22.41 -7.57 8.70
N ARG A 4 21.14 -7.57 9.13
CA ARG A 4 20.13 -8.51 8.62
C ARG A 4 19.91 -8.18 7.15
N ARG A 5 20.38 -9.05 6.27
CA ARG A 5 19.94 -9.07 4.86
C ARG A 5 18.42 -9.28 4.87
N PRO A 6 17.64 -8.53 4.07
CA PRO A 6 16.20 -8.76 3.97
C PRO A 6 16.00 -10.23 3.57
N GLY A 7 15.16 -10.91 4.34
CA GLY A 7 14.89 -12.34 4.17
C GLY A 7 14.51 -12.65 2.74
N ASN A 8 14.98 -13.80 2.26
CA ASN A 8 14.77 -14.36 0.93
C ASN A 8 13.28 -14.27 0.53
N PHE A 9 12.88 -13.20 -0.17
CA PHE A 9 11.52 -13.01 -0.64
C PHE A 9 11.27 -14.02 -1.76
N SER A 10 10.60 -15.13 -1.44
CA SER A 10 10.39 -16.20 -2.41
C SER A 10 9.64 -15.65 -3.64
N ARG A 11 10.14 -15.94 -4.84
CA ARG A 11 9.52 -15.59 -6.12
C ARG A 11 8.03 -15.91 -6.15
N ASN A 12 7.62 -16.99 -5.49
CA ASN A 12 6.23 -17.43 -5.38
C ASN A 12 5.35 -16.43 -4.61
N ARG A 13 5.89 -15.82 -3.55
CA ARG A 13 5.18 -14.79 -2.77
C ARG A 13 4.99 -13.53 -3.60
N GLN A 14 6.02 -13.11 -4.34
CA GLN A 14 5.91 -11.96 -5.23
C GLN A 14 4.82 -12.15 -6.30
N VAL A 15 4.78 -13.33 -6.93
CA VAL A 15 3.74 -13.69 -7.91
C VAL A 15 2.34 -13.66 -7.27
N ALA A 16 2.19 -14.20 -6.06
CA ALA A 16 0.91 -14.17 -5.35
C ALA A 16 0.45 -12.74 -5.02
N LEU A 17 1.36 -11.86 -4.59
CA LEU A 17 1.06 -10.46 -4.33
C LEU A 17 0.63 -9.71 -5.59
N VAL A 18 1.33 -9.92 -6.71
CA VAL A 18 0.96 -9.32 -8.00
C VAL A 18 -0.46 -9.75 -8.39
N ARG A 19 -0.79 -11.04 -8.27
CA ARG A 19 -2.15 -11.55 -8.57
C ARG A 19 -3.23 -10.89 -7.71
N ILE A 20 -2.99 -10.75 -6.40
CA ILE A 20 -3.94 -10.05 -5.50
C ILE A 20 -4.15 -8.59 -5.97
N LEU A 21 -3.08 -7.91 -6.39
CA LEU A 21 -3.17 -6.55 -6.91
C LEU A 21 -3.87 -6.48 -8.28
N GLU A 22 -3.65 -7.46 -9.17
CA GLU A 22 -4.31 -7.56 -10.47
C GLU A 22 -5.83 -7.73 -10.29
N GLU A 23 -6.25 -8.73 -9.49
CA GLU A 23 -7.67 -8.96 -9.20
C GLU A 23 -8.35 -7.75 -8.55
N MET A 24 -7.64 -7.08 -7.65
CA MET A 24 -8.11 -5.85 -7.00
C MET A 24 -8.28 -4.72 -8.02
N ASN A 25 -7.30 -4.52 -8.92
CA ASN A 25 -7.34 -3.47 -9.93
C ASN A 25 -8.41 -3.72 -10.98
N GLU A 26 -8.60 -4.97 -11.41
CA GLU A 26 -9.66 -5.35 -12.35
C GLU A 26 -11.05 -5.09 -11.75
N GLN A 27 -11.30 -5.54 -10.52
CA GLN A 27 -12.58 -5.32 -9.84
C GLN A 27 -12.83 -3.84 -9.51
N GLY A 28 -11.77 -3.10 -9.18
CA GLY A 28 -11.84 -1.71 -8.75
C GLY A 28 -11.72 -0.69 -9.89
N GLN A 29 -11.34 -1.16 -11.09
CA GLN A 29 -10.90 -0.33 -12.19
C GLN A 29 -9.84 0.70 -11.75
N PHE A 30 -8.92 0.29 -10.87
CA PHE A 30 -7.88 1.17 -10.37
C PHE A 30 -6.86 1.44 -11.47
N LYS A 31 -6.40 2.70 -11.57
CA LYS A 31 -5.38 3.08 -12.55
C LYS A 31 -4.05 2.40 -12.27
N THR A 32 -3.72 2.26 -10.99
CA THR A 32 -2.49 1.61 -10.52
C THR A 32 -2.64 1.18 -9.07
N SER A 33 -1.87 0.17 -8.69
CA SER A 33 -1.70 -0.24 -7.31
C SER A 33 -0.26 -0.63 -7.03
N VAL A 34 0.23 -0.28 -5.85
CA VAL A 34 1.56 -0.66 -5.38
C VAL A 34 1.48 -1.10 -3.93
N LEU A 35 2.14 -2.22 -3.61
CA LEU A 35 2.41 -2.65 -2.25
C LEU A 35 3.88 -2.35 -1.94
N VAL A 36 4.11 -1.62 -0.85
CA VAL A 36 5.43 -1.09 -0.49
C VAL A 36 5.75 -1.43 0.96
N SER A 37 7.03 -1.70 1.24
CA SER A 37 7.53 -1.89 2.60
C SER A 37 7.65 -0.57 3.36
N ALA A 38 8.00 -0.68 4.64
CA ALA A 38 8.30 0.43 5.50
C ALA A 38 9.37 1.38 4.95
N ASP A 39 10.34 0.85 4.21
CA ASP A 39 11.47 1.61 3.65
C ASP A 39 11.14 2.24 2.29
N GLY A 40 9.89 2.09 1.82
CA GLY A 40 9.46 2.60 0.52
C GLY A 40 9.85 1.68 -0.65
N LEU A 41 10.33 0.46 -0.38
CA LEU A 41 10.70 -0.49 -1.42
C LEU A 41 9.44 -1.21 -1.96
N PRO A 42 9.20 -1.22 -3.29
CA PRO A 42 8.05 -1.89 -3.87
C PRO A 42 8.20 -3.41 -3.78
N LEU A 43 7.21 -4.07 -3.19
CA LEU A 43 7.09 -5.52 -3.08
C LEU A 43 6.30 -6.12 -4.24
N ALA A 44 5.29 -5.39 -4.73
CA ALA A 44 4.49 -5.72 -5.90
C ALA A 44 3.84 -4.45 -6.49
N SER A 45 3.62 -4.43 -7.80
CA SER A 45 2.98 -3.31 -8.50
C SER A 45 2.22 -3.79 -9.74
N VAL A 46 1.09 -3.15 -10.04
CA VAL A 46 0.29 -3.41 -11.26
C VAL A 46 -0.03 -2.07 -11.92
N ASN A 47 0.20 -1.99 -13.24
CA ASN A 47 0.17 -0.76 -14.03
C ASN A 47 0.96 0.38 -13.36
N PRO A 48 2.24 0.19 -13.00
CA PRO A 48 3.00 1.21 -12.29
C PRO A 48 3.10 2.45 -13.18
N ARG A 49 2.40 3.52 -12.78
CA ARG A 49 2.56 4.85 -13.39
C ARG A 49 3.62 5.69 -12.67
N PHE A 50 4.07 5.21 -11.51
CA PHE A 50 5.02 5.86 -10.65
C PHE A 50 6.32 5.06 -10.62
N GLU A 51 7.45 5.75 -10.78
CA GLU A 51 8.75 5.15 -10.58
C GLU A 51 8.97 4.82 -9.09
N ALA A 52 9.96 3.98 -8.81
CA ALA A 52 10.26 3.53 -7.44
C ALA A 52 10.52 4.71 -6.49
N GLU A 53 11.22 5.75 -6.96
CA GLU A 53 11.51 6.96 -6.19
C GLU A 53 10.23 7.74 -5.82
N THR A 54 9.31 7.91 -6.79
CA THR A 54 8.02 8.57 -6.56
C THR A 54 7.20 7.80 -5.53
N THR A 55 7.19 6.47 -5.63
CA THR A 55 6.47 5.60 -4.69
C THR A 55 7.05 5.72 -3.27
N ALA A 56 8.38 5.69 -3.12
CA ALA A 56 9.04 5.86 -1.84
C ALA A 56 8.76 7.23 -1.20
N ALA A 57 8.79 8.31 -1.99
CA ALA A 57 8.46 9.65 -1.53
C ALA A 57 7.02 9.75 -1.00
N MET A 58 6.04 9.15 -1.70
CA MET A 58 4.65 9.10 -1.23
C MET A 58 4.51 8.32 0.07
N VAL A 59 5.17 7.17 0.21
CA VAL A 59 5.17 6.38 1.46
C VAL A 59 5.73 7.21 2.62
N ALA A 60 6.86 7.90 2.40
CA ALA A 60 7.46 8.77 3.41
C ALA A 60 6.49 9.89 3.84
N LEU A 61 5.80 10.52 2.89
CA LEU A 61 4.78 11.53 3.18
C LEU A 61 3.63 10.95 4.02
N VAL A 62 3.08 9.79 3.64
CA VAL A 62 2.00 9.11 4.37
C VAL A 62 2.45 8.75 5.78
N LYS A 63 3.66 8.20 5.94
CA LYS A 63 4.24 7.88 7.24
C LYS A 63 4.40 9.11 8.12
N ASN A 64 4.89 10.22 7.56
CA ASN A 64 5.04 11.48 8.28
C ASN A 64 3.69 12.06 8.71
N VAL A 65 2.68 12.04 7.84
CA VAL A 65 1.31 12.46 8.18
C VAL A 65 0.75 11.57 9.28
N ALA A 66 0.88 10.25 9.15
CA ALA A 66 0.38 9.31 10.13
C ALA A 66 1.08 9.47 11.49
N HIS A 67 2.40 9.65 11.49
CA HIS A 67 3.17 9.90 12.71
C HIS A 67 2.72 11.20 13.39
N ARG A 68 2.62 12.32 12.65
CA ARG A 68 2.18 13.60 13.20
C ARG A 68 0.73 13.55 13.72
N ALA A 69 -0.15 12.87 12.99
CA ALA A 69 -1.52 12.63 13.42
C ALA A 69 -1.59 11.89 14.76
N ARG A 70 -0.74 10.88 14.96
CA ARG A 70 -0.66 10.20 16.26
C ARG A 70 -0.10 11.10 17.35
N THR A 71 1.03 11.75 17.09
CA THR A 71 1.77 12.54 18.09
C THR A 71 1.03 13.79 18.53
N TYR A 72 0.39 14.51 17.60
CA TYR A 72 -0.16 15.85 17.87
C TYR A 72 -1.69 15.90 17.91
N ILE A 73 -2.38 14.95 17.30
CA ILE A 73 -3.86 14.92 17.25
C ILE A 73 -4.41 13.80 18.17
N GLY A 74 -3.55 12.90 18.65
CA GLY A 74 -3.97 11.80 19.53
C GLY A 74 -4.68 10.67 18.79
N LEU A 75 -4.55 10.59 17.47
CA LEU A 75 -5.04 9.44 16.72
C LEU A 75 -4.24 8.20 17.13
N GLN A 76 -4.90 7.07 17.38
CA GLN A 76 -4.23 5.84 17.82
C GLN A 76 -3.53 5.15 16.64
N GLN A 77 -4.32 4.80 15.63
CA GLN A 77 -3.85 4.18 14.39
C GLN A 77 -4.48 4.88 13.19
N VAL A 78 -3.65 5.19 12.21
CA VAL A 78 -4.13 5.75 10.94
C VAL A 78 -4.45 4.58 10.03
N ASP A 79 -5.72 4.35 9.76
CA ASP A 79 -6.18 3.29 8.86
C ASP A 79 -5.97 3.63 7.38
N GLU A 80 -5.99 4.93 7.06
CA GLU A 80 -5.99 5.43 5.71
C GLU A 80 -5.52 6.89 5.66
N VAL A 81 -4.71 7.21 4.67
CA VAL A 81 -4.49 8.58 4.18
C VAL A 81 -5.01 8.63 2.76
N SER A 82 -5.84 9.62 2.43
CA SER A 82 -6.33 9.82 1.08
C SER A 82 -6.12 11.25 0.60
N ILE A 83 -5.68 11.38 -0.65
CA ILE A 83 -5.57 12.66 -1.36
C ILE A 83 -6.55 12.61 -2.52
N VAL A 84 -7.39 13.63 -2.62
CA VAL A 84 -8.40 13.75 -3.66
C VAL A 84 -8.01 14.90 -4.57
N ASP A 85 -7.82 14.61 -5.85
CA ASP A 85 -7.56 15.63 -6.87
C ASP A 85 -8.87 16.35 -7.24
N SER A 86 -8.74 17.51 -7.90
CA SER A 86 -9.81 18.30 -8.52
C SER A 86 -10.78 17.44 -9.36
N ASP A 87 -10.23 16.50 -10.14
CA ASP A 87 -10.98 15.53 -10.96
C ASP A 87 -11.65 14.41 -10.15
N LYS A 88 -11.63 14.47 -8.81
CA LYS A 88 -12.15 13.46 -7.87
C LYS A 88 -11.44 12.10 -7.93
N MET A 89 -10.32 12.00 -8.64
CA MET A 89 -9.40 10.87 -8.51
C MET A 89 -8.85 10.81 -7.09
N ARG A 90 -8.67 9.60 -6.58
CA ARG A 90 -8.19 9.40 -5.20
C ARG A 90 -6.90 8.61 -5.20
N LEU A 91 -5.85 9.19 -4.64
CA LEU A 91 -4.72 8.43 -4.15
C LEU A 91 -5.07 7.96 -2.74
N VAL A 92 -5.13 6.65 -2.54
CA VAL A 92 -5.48 6.05 -1.25
C VAL A 92 -4.29 5.24 -0.77
N CYS A 93 -3.81 5.55 0.43
CA CYS A 93 -2.70 4.87 1.07
C CYS A 93 -3.20 4.21 2.36
N ARG A 94 -3.09 2.89 2.42
CA ARG A 94 -3.59 2.05 3.50
C ARG A 94 -2.41 1.40 4.22
N PRO A 95 -1.88 2.00 5.29
CA PRO A 95 -0.86 1.35 6.11
C PRO A 95 -1.47 0.16 6.86
N PHE A 96 -0.73 -0.94 6.97
CA PHE A 96 -1.11 -2.10 7.77
C PHE A 96 0.12 -2.90 8.18
N THR A 97 -0.02 -3.66 9.26
CA THR A 97 1.05 -4.54 9.76
C THR A 97 0.72 -6.00 9.47
N VAL A 98 1.75 -6.78 9.12
CA VAL A 98 1.69 -8.24 8.95
C VAL A 98 2.97 -8.88 9.53
N GLY A 99 2.82 -9.65 10.62
CA GLY A 99 3.97 -10.04 11.43
C GLY A 99 4.69 -8.80 11.97
N ASP A 100 6.01 -8.73 11.77
CA ASP A 100 6.84 -7.58 12.14
C ASP A 100 7.00 -6.55 11.00
N GLU A 101 6.33 -6.76 9.85
CA GLU A 101 6.46 -5.92 8.66
C GLU A 101 5.35 -4.86 8.62
N GLU A 102 5.74 -3.59 8.55
CA GLU A 102 4.85 -2.49 8.19
C GLU A 102 4.79 -2.34 6.67
N LEU A 103 3.59 -2.45 6.11
CA LEU A 103 3.35 -2.33 4.68
C LEU A 103 2.37 -1.18 4.41
N VAL A 104 2.44 -0.63 3.21
CA VAL A 104 1.45 0.34 2.71
C VAL A 104 0.90 -0.17 1.39
N LEU A 105 -0.41 -0.35 1.31
CA LEU A 105 -1.12 -0.58 0.05
C LEU A 105 -1.58 0.77 -0.51
N THR A 106 -1.06 1.12 -1.68
CA THR A 106 -1.38 2.36 -2.37
C THR A 106 -2.17 2.06 -3.64
N VAL A 107 -3.28 2.77 -3.86
CA VAL A 107 -4.09 2.66 -5.08
C VAL A 107 -4.48 4.04 -5.62
N VAL A 108 -4.60 4.16 -6.94
CA VAL A 108 -5.23 5.31 -7.59
C VAL A 108 -6.62 4.90 -8.07
N ALA A 109 -7.64 5.31 -7.32
CA ALA A 109 -9.03 5.02 -7.60
C ALA A 109 -9.68 6.10 -8.48
N LEU A 110 -10.53 5.65 -9.39
CA LEU A 110 -11.37 6.54 -10.20
C LEU A 110 -12.47 7.21 -9.36
N PRO A 111 -13.00 8.35 -9.83
CA PRO A 111 -14.12 9.03 -9.19
C PRO A 111 -15.32 8.11 -8.96
N TYR A 112 -16.02 8.31 -7.83
CA TYR A 112 -17.29 7.63 -7.51
C TYR A 112 -17.22 6.09 -7.45
N ARG A 113 -16.02 5.50 -7.35
CA ARG A 113 -15.83 4.05 -7.19
C ARG A 113 -15.55 3.68 -5.73
N THR A 114 -16.20 2.61 -5.27
CA THR A 114 -15.97 2.06 -3.93
C THR A 114 -14.63 1.31 -3.88
N TYR A 115 -13.59 1.95 -3.34
CA TYR A 115 -12.27 1.33 -3.20
C TYR A 115 -12.12 0.55 -1.88
N ARG A 116 -12.70 1.05 -0.78
CA ARG A 116 -12.41 0.57 0.59
C ARG A 116 -12.71 -0.92 0.80
N ARG A 117 -13.76 -1.44 0.16
CA ARG A 117 -14.09 -2.88 0.23
C ARG A 117 -13.01 -3.73 -0.44
N LEU A 118 -12.51 -3.29 -1.60
CA LEU A 118 -11.52 -4.01 -2.38
C LEU A 118 -10.14 -3.95 -1.73
N THR A 119 -9.73 -2.77 -1.25
CA THR A 119 -8.46 -2.64 -0.52
C THR A 119 -8.49 -3.44 0.79
N ASN A 120 -9.60 -3.47 1.51
CA ASN A 120 -9.75 -4.33 2.70
C ASN A 120 -9.64 -5.82 2.37
N ARG A 121 -10.24 -6.26 1.26
CA ARG A 121 -10.14 -7.65 0.80
C ARG A 121 -8.69 -8.01 0.47
N ALA A 122 -8.03 -7.19 -0.34
CA ALA A 122 -6.63 -7.38 -0.72
C ALA A 122 -5.71 -7.44 0.50
N ILE A 123 -5.86 -6.52 1.47
CA ILE A 123 -5.07 -6.54 2.72
C ILE A 123 -5.26 -7.87 3.47
N ARG A 124 -6.49 -8.39 3.56
CA ARG A 124 -6.72 -9.69 4.23
C ARG A 124 -6.06 -10.84 3.47
N GLU A 125 -6.11 -10.85 2.14
CA GLU A 125 -5.47 -11.87 1.31
C GLU A 125 -3.94 -11.82 1.42
N ILE A 126 -3.35 -10.61 1.40
CA ILE A 126 -1.92 -10.39 1.63
C ILE A 126 -1.52 -10.94 3.01
N LYS A 127 -2.29 -10.64 4.06
CA LYS A 127 -2.04 -11.16 5.41
C LYS A 127 -2.07 -12.69 5.47
N ARG A 128 -2.92 -13.34 4.68
CA ARG A 128 -3.02 -14.82 4.66
C ARG A 128 -1.80 -15.49 4.02
N ILE A 129 -1.22 -14.90 2.97
CA ILE A 129 -0.08 -15.50 2.26
C ILE A 129 1.28 -15.12 2.87
N TRP A 130 1.26 -14.25 3.89
CA TRP A 130 2.47 -13.84 4.61
C TRP A 130 2.95 -14.90 5.59
N PHE A 131 2.00 -15.71 6.10
CA PHE A 131 2.21 -16.91 6.91
C PHE A 131 2.07 -18.17 6.06
#